data_AF-A0A7H4PHJ3-F1
#
_entry.id   AF-A0A7H4PHJ3-F1
#
_cell.length_a   1.000
_cell.length_b   1.000
_cell.length_c   1.000
_cell.angle_alpha   90.00
_cell.angle_beta   90.00
_cell.angle_gamma   90.00
#
_symmetry.space_group_name_H-M   'P 1'
#
loop_
_entity.id
_entity.type
_entity.pdbx_description
1 polymer ?
#
loop_
_entity_poly.entity_id
_entity_poly.type
_entity_poly.pdbx_seq_one_letter_code
_entity_poly.pdbx_strand_id
1 'polypeptide(L)'
;MFVNYPFPQNNGNRQHVRWAAFTDRHGSGLMVVPRDPLNISAWHYTAENLHAAQHCNELRRSDDITLNIDAQLLGLGSNSWGSEVLDSWRVWLKPFNYGFTLLPLEGGSASSQTLANHSFGAGFFSSDSHSEAEK
;
A
#
# COMPACT_ATOMS: atom_id res chain seq x y z
N MET A 1 6.88 7.17 7.14
CA MET A 1 5.65 7.63 6.42
C MET A 1 4.46 7.86 7.35
N PHE A 2 4.55 7.49 8.64
CA PHE A 2 3.44 7.57 9.59
C PHE A 2 3.29 8.97 10.23
N VAL A 3 2.06 9.41 10.46
CA VAL A 3 1.73 10.65 11.17
C VAL A 3 1.04 10.30 12.49
N ASN A 4 1.56 10.81 13.60
CA ASN A 4 1.00 10.61 14.93
C ASN A 4 -0.16 11.59 15.19
N TYR A 5 -1.33 11.31 14.63
CA TYR A 5 -2.55 12.02 14.98
C TYR A 5 -2.91 11.77 16.45
N PRO A 6 -3.47 12.77 17.18
CA PRO A 6 -3.82 12.62 18.60
C PRO A 6 -4.71 11.41 18.88
N PHE A 7 -5.65 11.15 17.97
CA PHE A 7 -6.41 9.91 17.87
C PHE A 7 -5.80 9.08 16.73
N PRO A 8 -5.17 7.94 17.01
CA PRO A 8 -4.60 7.09 15.97
C PRO A 8 -5.62 6.69 14.91
N GLN A 9 -5.24 6.79 13.64
CA GLN A 9 -6.12 6.57 12.50
C GLN A 9 -5.32 6.14 11.27
N ASN A 10 -6.01 5.62 10.24
CA ASN A 10 -5.40 5.30 8.95
C ASN A 10 -4.69 6.53 8.36
N ASN A 11 -3.42 6.39 8.01
CA ASN A 11 -2.60 7.48 7.49
C ASN A 11 -1.43 6.98 6.64
N GLY A 12 -0.68 7.92 6.04
CA GLY A 12 0.57 7.62 5.35
C GLY A 12 0.42 7.06 3.94
N ASN A 13 -0.80 7.08 3.37
CA ASN A 13 -1.05 6.64 2.00
C ASN A 13 -0.24 7.45 0.97
N ARG A 14 0.17 6.78 -0.11
CA ARG A 14 0.77 7.34 -1.32
C ARG A 14 -0.05 6.85 -2.50
N GLN A 15 -0.59 7.77 -3.29
CA GLN A 15 -1.43 7.45 -4.44
C GLN A 15 -0.61 7.48 -5.74
N HIS A 16 -1.12 6.80 -6.77
CA HIS A 16 -0.51 6.74 -8.10
C HIS A 16 0.93 6.22 -8.10
N VAL A 17 1.21 5.26 -7.21
CA VAL A 17 2.52 4.64 -7.07
C VAL A 17 2.77 3.74 -8.26
N ARG A 18 3.88 4.00 -8.97
CA ARG A 18 4.32 3.21 -10.13
C ARG A 18 5.32 2.12 -9.77
N TRP A 19 5.95 2.24 -8.61
CA TRP A 19 6.77 1.23 -7.97
C TRP A 19 7.04 1.67 -6.51
N ALA A 20 7.30 0.72 -5.63
CA ALA A 20 7.79 0.99 -4.28
C ALA A 20 8.89 -0.01 -3.91
N ALA A 21 9.89 0.42 -3.15
CA ALA A 21 10.95 -0.45 -2.66
C ALA A 21 11.09 -0.29 -1.14
N PHE A 22 11.18 -1.43 -0.45
CA PHE A 22 11.37 -1.56 0.99
C PHE A 22 12.68 -2.29 1.20
N THR A 23 13.72 -1.56 1.60
CA THR A 23 15.08 -2.10 1.70
C THR A 23 15.65 -1.87 3.09
N ASP A 24 16.56 -2.76 3.48
CA ASP A 24 17.45 -2.51 4.59
C ASP A 24 18.59 -1.55 4.20
N ARG A 25 19.47 -1.25 5.14
CA ARG A 25 20.62 -0.37 4.92
C ARG A 25 21.63 -0.90 3.90
N HIS A 26 21.58 -2.18 3.57
CA HIS A 26 22.47 -2.85 2.63
C HIS A 26 21.86 -2.98 1.23
N GLY A 27 20.62 -2.51 1.04
CA GLY A 27 19.91 -2.54 -0.23
C GLY A 27 19.15 -3.84 -0.49
N SER A 28 19.16 -4.78 0.46
CA SER A 28 18.37 -6.02 0.36
C SER A 28 16.93 -5.76 0.78
N GLY A 29 15.96 -6.36 0.09
CA GLY A 29 14.56 -6.16 0.46
C GLY A 29 13.55 -6.58 -0.60
N LEU A 30 12.46 -5.84 -0.68
CA LEU A 30 11.31 -6.14 -1.51
C LEU A 30 10.91 -4.94 -2.35
N MET A 31 10.65 -5.16 -3.63
CA MET A 31 10.08 -4.18 -4.54
C MET A 31 8.69 -4.59 -4.99
N VAL A 32 7.77 -3.63 -5.01
CA VAL A 32 6.42 -3.77 -5.54
C VAL A 32 6.37 -3.08 -6.89
N VAL A 33 6.05 -3.83 -7.94
CA VAL A 33 5.85 -3.32 -9.30
C VAL A 33 4.40 -3.57 -9.70
N PRO A 34 3.52 -2.57 -9.60
CA PRO A 34 2.13 -2.73 -9.99
C PRO A 34 1.97 -2.76 -11.52
N ARG A 35 0.94 -3.46 -11.99
CA ARG A 35 0.55 -3.47 -13.41
C ARG A 35 0.01 -2.10 -13.85
N ASP A 36 -0.82 -1.50 -12.99
CA ASP A 36 -1.43 -0.17 -13.13
C ASP A 36 -1.17 0.60 -11.83
N PRO A 37 -1.02 1.94 -11.82
CA PRO A 37 -0.67 2.67 -10.60
C PRO A 37 -1.59 2.35 -9.40
N LEU A 38 -1.00 2.01 -8.24
CA LEU A 38 -1.72 1.62 -7.03
C LEU A 38 -1.54 2.65 -5.90
N ASN A 39 -2.21 2.38 -4.78
CA ASN A 39 -2.02 3.10 -3.53
C ASN A 39 -1.22 2.23 -2.56
N ILE A 40 -0.27 2.83 -1.85
CA ILE A 40 0.59 2.10 -0.90
C ILE A 40 0.69 2.89 0.41
N SER A 41 0.59 2.16 1.52
CA SER A 41 0.97 2.65 2.84
C SER A 41 1.77 1.58 3.58
N ALA A 42 2.61 2.01 4.52
CA ALA A 42 3.40 1.09 5.33
C ALA A 42 3.51 1.58 6.78
N TRP A 43 3.25 0.70 7.73
CA TRP A 43 3.19 1.01 9.16
C TRP A 43 4.04 0.04 9.98
N HIS A 44 4.56 0.53 11.11
CA HIS A 44 5.14 -0.33 12.15
C HIS A 44 4.08 -0.73 13.19
N TYR A 45 2.81 -0.80 12.80
CA TYR A 45 1.69 -1.12 13.67
C TYR A 45 0.74 -2.02 12.88
N THR A 46 0.14 -3.00 13.55
CA THR A 46 -0.90 -3.81 12.90
C THR A 46 -2.17 -2.98 12.71
N ALA A 47 -3.02 -3.36 11.76
CA ALA A 47 -4.29 -2.69 11.52
C ALA A 47 -5.20 -2.72 12.76
N GLU A 48 -5.19 -3.83 13.49
CA GLU A 48 -5.98 -4.03 14.72
C GLU A 48 -5.49 -3.11 15.84
N ASN A 49 -4.17 -2.98 16.03
CA ASN A 49 -3.63 -2.08 17.04
C ASN A 49 -3.91 -0.61 16.69
N LEU A 50 -3.75 -0.23 15.41
CA LEU A 50 -4.05 1.12 14.94
C LEU A 50 -5.54 1.47 15.12
N HIS A 51 -6.44 0.50 14.91
CA HIS A 51 -7.88 0.68 15.08
C HIS A 51 -8.30 0.76 16.56
N ALA A 52 -7.68 -0.04 17.43
CA ALA A 52 -8.04 -0.10 18.84
C ALA A 52 -7.52 1.09 19.67
N ALA A 53 -6.32 1.61 19.34
CA ALA A 53 -5.69 2.68 20.10
C ALA A 53 -6.49 3.98 20.05
N GLN A 54 -6.77 4.58 21.21
CA GLN A 54 -7.43 5.87 21.34
C GLN A 54 -6.43 7.02 21.49
N HIS A 55 -5.19 6.70 21.88
CA HIS A 55 -4.11 7.65 22.08
C HIS A 55 -2.77 7.13 21.55
N CYS A 56 -1.86 8.03 21.17
CA CYS A 56 -0.56 7.67 20.58
C CYS A 56 0.30 6.76 21.47
N ASN A 57 0.20 6.88 22.79
CA ASN A 57 0.97 6.07 23.74
C ASN A 57 0.45 4.62 23.86
N GLU A 58 -0.70 4.32 23.28
CA GLU A 58 -1.27 2.96 23.24
C GLU A 58 -0.86 2.19 21.98
N LEU A 59 -0.25 2.88 21.01
CA LEU A 59 0.30 2.25 19.81
C LEU A 59 1.49 1.37 20.19
N ARG A 60 1.42 0.11 19.78
CA ARG A 60 2.43 -0.92 20.05
C ARG A 60 3.17 -1.20 18.77
N ARG A 61 4.41 -0.72 18.69
CA ARG A 61 5.26 -0.94 17.53
C ARG A 61 5.44 -2.44 17.32
N SER A 62 5.12 -2.92 16.12
CA SER A 62 5.39 -4.27 15.66
C SER A 62 6.84 -4.41 15.22
N ASP A 63 7.38 -5.61 15.33
CA ASP A 63 8.68 -5.98 14.74
C ASP A 63 8.57 -6.06 13.20
N ASP A 64 7.37 -6.34 12.69
CA ASP A 64 7.07 -6.38 11.27
C ASP A 64 6.61 -5.01 10.72
N ILE A 65 6.59 -4.91 9.39
CA ILE A 65 5.96 -3.80 8.66
C ILE A 65 4.65 -4.28 8.06
N THR A 66 3.54 -3.65 8.44
CA THR A 66 2.27 -3.81 7.73
C THR A 66 2.34 -3.01 6.44
N LEU A 67 2.35 -3.70 5.29
CA LEU A 67 2.33 -3.13 3.95
C LEU A 67 0.92 -3.28 3.37
N ASN A 68 0.26 -2.16 3.09
CA ASN A 68 -1.03 -2.15 2.40
C ASN A 68 -0.82 -1.78 0.93
N ILE A 69 -1.39 -2.58 0.02
CA ILE A 69 -1.31 -2.40 -1.43
C ILE A 69 -2.75 -2.41 -1.95
N ASP A 70 -3.27 -1.23 -2.25
CA ASP A 70 -4.69 -1.03 -2.47
C ASP A 70 -4.97 -0.52 -3.89
N ALA A 71 -5.93 -1.16 -4.57
CA ALA A 71 -6.43 -0.69 -5.88
C ALA A 71 -7.06 0.70 -5.76
N GLN A 72 -7.92 0.88 -4.77
CA GLN A 72 -8.62 2.14 -4.49
C GLN A 72 -8.83 2.27 -2.99
N LEU A 73 -8.85 3.52 -2.49
CA LEU A 73 -9.28 3.83 -1.13
C LEU A 73 -10.42 4.85 -1.21
N LEU A 74 -11.36 4.73 -0.27
CA LEU A 74 -12.42 5.71 -0.08
C LEU A 74 -11.81 7.08 0.29
N GLY A 75 -12.33 8.15 -0.30
CA GLY A 75 -11.98 9.51 0.11
C GLY A 75 -12.31 9.78 1.59
N LEU A 76 -11.66 10.77 2.20
CA LEU A 76 -11.85 11.06 3.64
C LEU A 76 -13.22 11.71 3.94
N GLY A 77 -13.70 12.58 3.06
CA GLY A 77 -14.86 13.44 3.35
C GLY A 77 -14.62 14.35 4.55
N SER A 78 -15.69 14.78 5.21
CA SER A 78 -15.62 15.57 6.46
C SER A 78 -16.76 15.18 7.41
N ASN A 79 -17.03 13.88 7.49
CA ASN A 79 -18.19 13.35 8.21
C ASN A 79 -18.14 13.58 9.74
N SER A 80 -17.03 14.11 10.25
CA SER A 80 -16.96 14.63 11.62
C SER A 80 -17.92 15.79 11.88
N TRP A 81 -18.29 16.54 10.84
CA TRP A 81 -19.22 17.68 10.92
C TRP A 81 -20.27 17.68 9.79
N GLY A 82 -20.54 16.51 9.20
CA GLY A 82 -21.77 16.26 8.46
C GLY A 82 -21.68 16.15 6.93
N SER A 83 -20.52 16.37 6.30
CA SER A 83 -20.40 16.08 4.87
C SER A 83 -19.72 14.73 4.64
N GLU A 84 -20.45 13.82 4.01
CA GLU A 84 -19.91 12.58 3.48
C GLU A 84 -18.87 12.82 2.36
N VAL A 85 -18.25 11.73 1.93
CA VAL A 85 -17.37 11.68 0.76
C VAL A 85 -18.18 12.03 -0.49
N LEU A 86 -17.68 13.01 -1.27
CA LEU A 86 -18.25 13.37 -2.57
C LEU A 86 -18.26 12.17 -3.52
N ASP A 87 -19.27 12.07 -4.37
CA ASP A 87 -19.41 10.95 -5.32
C ASP A 87 -18.21 10.79 -6.26
N SER A 88 -17.53 11.88 -6.60
CA SER A 88 -16.30 11.85 -7.42
C SER A 88 -15.12 11.15 -6.74
N TRP A 89 -15.17 10.98 -5.42
CA TRP A 89 -14.11 10.35 -4.61
C TRP A 89 -14.61 9.11 -3.85
N ARG A 90 -15.81 8.64 -4.18
CA ARG A 90 -16.41 7.45 -3.57
C ARG A 90 -15.97 6.19 -4.31
N VAL A 91 -15.56 5.19 -3.55
CA VAL A 91 -15.31 3.85 -4.08
C VAL A 91 -16.62 3.06 -3.99
N TRP A 92 -17.09 2.60 -5.15
CA TRP A 92 -18.31 1.80 -5.25
C TRP A 92 -17.96 0.32 -5.35
N LEU A 93 -18.77 -0.54 -4.73
CA LEU A 93 -18.64 -1.98 -4.88
C LEU A 93 -19.04 -2.38 -6.30
N LYS A 94 -18.04 -2.52 -7.16
CA LYS A 94 -18.17 -2.92 -8.56
C LYS A 94 -17.10 -3.97 -8.86
N PRO A 95 -17.30 -4.86 -9.84
CA PRO A 95 -16.25 -5.76 -10.30
C PRO A 95 -14.99 -4.96 -10.67
N PHE A 96 -13.85 -5.37 -10.16
CA PHE A 96 -12.56 -4.75 -10.44
C PHE A 96 -11.46 -5.82 -10.51
N ASN A 97 -10.35 -5.48 -11.16
CA ASN A 97 -9.13 -6.27 -11.13
C ASN A 97 -7.95 -5.33 -10.86
N TYR A 98 -6.94 -5.84 -10.20
CA TYR A 98 -5.64 -5.19 -10.08
C TYR A 98 -4.59 -6.26 -9.83
N GLY A 99 -3.33 -5.94 -10.13
CA GLY A 99 -2.24 -6.88 -9.99
C GLY A 99 -0.93 -6.15 -9.77
N PHE A 100 -0.02 -6.82 -9.10
CA PHE A 100 1.33 -6.35 -8.83
C PHE A 100 2.28 -7.53 -8.74
N THR A 101 3.54 -7.28 -9.02
CA THR A 101 4.62 -8.25 -8.86
C THR A 101 5.48 -7.84 -7.68
N LEU A 102 5.82 -8.82 -6.85
CA LEU A 102 6.80 -8.68 -5.78
C LEU A 102 8.15 -9.19 -6.27
N LEU A 103 9.16 -8.34 -6.23
CA LEU A 103 10.53 -8.66 -6.63
C LEU A 103 11.46 -8.61 -5.42
N PRO A 104 12.24 -9.66 -5.14
CA PRO A 104 13.32 -9.55 -4.17
C PRO A 104 14.40 -8.61 -4.71
N LEU A 105 14.97 -7.81 -3.82
CA LEU A 105 16.14 -6.97 -4.07
C LEU A 105 17.32 -7.56 -3.32
N GLU A 106 18.44 -7.73 -4.02
CA GLU A 106 19.71 -8.15 -3.44
C GLU A 106 20.66 -6.95 -3.35
N GLY A 107 21.21 -6.72 -2.15
CA GLY A 107 22.20 -5.68 -1.93
C GLY A 107 23.41 -5.81 -2.85
N GLY A 108 23.72 -4.75 -3.60
CA GLY A 108 24.92 -4.65 -4.45
C GLY A 108 24.77 -5.14 -5.91
N SER A 109 23.64 -5.72 -6.31
CA SER A 109 23.44 -6.25 -7.68
C SER A 109 22.84 -5.22 -8.65
N ALA A 110 21.75 -4.56 -8.28
CA ALA A 110 21.12 -3.48 -9.04
C ALA A 110 20.35 -2.55 -8.11
N SER A 111 20.40 -1.23 -8.36
CA SER A 111 19.61 -0.28 -7.56
C SER A 111 18.11 -0.45 -7.82
N SER A 112 17.28 -0.19 -6.82
CA SER A 112 15.81 -0.18 -6.98
C SER A 112 15.35 0.74 -8.11
N GLN A 113 16.08 1.83 -8.37
CA GLN A 113 15.82 2.79 -9.43
C GLN A 113 16.11 2.19 -10.80
N THR A 114 17.16 1.37 -10.93
CA THR A 114 17.50 0.67 -12.17
C THR A 114 16.41 -0.33 -12.52
N LEU A 115 15.96 -1.13 -11.54
CA LEU A 115 14.87 -2.09 -11.73
C LEU A 115 13.54 -1.40 -12.00
N ALA A 116 13.27 -0.25 -11.39
CA ALA A 116 12.06 0.53 -11.63
C ALA A 116 11.94 1.04 -13.07
N ASN A 117 13.07 1.37 -13.69
CA ASN A 117 13.13 1.83 -15.07
C ASN A 117 13.28 0.68 -16.06
N HIS A 118 13.41 -0.56 -15.59
CA HIS A 118 13.50 -1.72 -16.44
C HIS A 118 12.13 -1.99 -17.08
N SER A 119 12.09 -2.06 -18.41
CA SER A 119 10.88 -2.48 -19.12
C SER A 119 10.74 -3.98 -18.97
N PHE A 120 9.98 -4.39 -17.95
CA PHE A 120 9.58 -5.76 -17.81
C PHE A 120 8.66 -6.12 -18.98
N GLY A 121 9.12 -7.02 -19.87
CA GLY A 121 8.36 -7.41 -21.06
C GLY A 121 6.97 -7.98 -20.72
N ALA A 122 6.13 -8.14 -21.73
CA ALA A 122 4.71 -8.53 -21.55
C ALA A 122 4.49 -9.84 -20.77
N GLY A 123 5.48 -10.74 -20.69
CA GLY A 123 5.42 -11.99 -19.92
C GLY A 123 5.79 -11.86 -18.43
N PHE A 124 6.09 -10.66 -17.94
CA PHE A 124 6.47 -10.44 -16.54
C PHE A 124 5.27 -10.46 -15.58
N PHE A 125 4.13 -9.96 -16.04
CA PHE A 125 2.88 -10.08 -15.29
C PHE A 125 2.26 -11.43 -15.63
N SER A 126 1.90 -12.21 -14.61
CA SER A 126 1.12 -13.42 -14.85
C SER A 126 -0.21 -13.04 -15.51
N SER A 127 -0.64 -13.83 -16.50
CA SER A 127 -1.98 -13.76 -17.07
C SER A 127 -3.04 -14.36 -16.15
N ASP A 128 -2.62 -15.07 -15.10
CA ASP A 128 -3.52 -15.76 -14.20
C ASP A 128 -4.24 -14.75 -13.30
N SER A 129 -5.52 -14.55 -13.56
CA SER A 129 -6.41 -13.81 -12.67
C SER A 129 -6.92 -14.75 -11.58
N HIS A 130 -6.56 -14.49 -10.33
CA HIS A 130 -7.20 -15.13 -9.20
C HIS A 130 -8.44 -14.34 -8.80
N SER A 131 -9.62 -14.96 -8.87
CA SER A 131 -10.89 -14.37 -8.44
C SER A 131 -11.23 -14.83 -7.02
N GLU A 132 -11.56 -13.90 -6.14
CA GLU A 132 -12.13 -14.22 -4.82
C GLU A 132 -13.57 -14.79 -4.95
N ALA A 133 -14.23 -14.63 -6.10
CA ALA A 133 -15.59 -15.14 -6.33
C ALA A 133 -15.66 -16.65 -6.65
N GLU A 134 -14.52 -17.32 -6.77
CA GLU A 134 -14.42 -18.76 -7.06
C GLU A 134 -14.16 -19.62 -5.80
N LYS A 135 -14.22 -19.03 -4.59
CA LYS A 135 -14.21 -19.75 -3.31
C LYS A 135 -15.61 -19.84 -2.72
#